data_AF-A0A8J3UEV3-F1
#
_entry.id   AF-A0A8J3UEV3-F1
#
_cell.length_a   1.000
_cell.length_b   1.000
_cell.length_c   1.000
_cell.angle_alpha   90.00
_cell.angle_beta   90.00
_cell.angle_gamma   90.00
#
_symmetry.space_group_name_H-M   'P 1'
#
loop_
_entity.id
_entity.type
_entity.pdbx_description
1 polymer ?
#
loop_
_entity_poly.entity_id
_entity_poly.type
_entity_poly.pdbx_seq_one_letter_code
_entity_poly.pdbx_strand_id
1 'polypeptide(L)'
;MVRCLPVQLYFDADMRLASVASDMRSGPRITLDGVELVARVPSVMERWVEDYVTVKGLPSGILGAVSDMYIRLIPTDLNWQPSLEAAAAAVAYVAGLFSGPDDAVESVDYEFYDQVTLIDAGENTSQITCSRCDGDIELGWLYDLIEENGQSFIDLDVTVPCCGEVASLDMLHYDWPVGFARFEVSAMNPTRAEYELDAQELADMAGIVGHPVTQVLAHY
;
A
#
# COMPACT_ATOMS: atom_id res chain seq x y z
N MET A 1 -2.86 37.80 -33.99
CA MET A 1 -4.27 37.66 -33.53
C MET A 1 -4.62 36.19 -33.57
N VAL A 2 -4.54 35.50 -32.43
CA VAL A 2 -4.98 34.10 -32.33
C VAL A 2 -6.41 34.13 -31.79
N ARG A 3 -7.36 33.59 -32.57
CA ARG A 3 -8.76 33.43 -32.15
C ARG A 3 -8.83 32.21 -31.23
N CYS A 4 -9.29 32.40 -30.00
CA CYS A 4 -9.73 31.30 -29.15
C CYS A 4 -11.09 30.80 -29.64
N LEU A 5 -11.18 29.53 -30.03
CA LEU A 5 -12.44 28.83 -30.20
C LEU A 5 -12.90 28.29 -28.83
N PRO A 6 -14.17 28.43 -28.45
CA PRO A 6 -14.66 27.83 -27.21
C PRO A 6 -14.82 26.31 -27.41
N VAL A 7 -14.08 25.53 -26.63
CA VAL A 7 -14.34 24.09 -26.46
C VAL A 7 -15.47 23.95 -25.44
N GLN A 8 -16.63 23.47 -25.88
CA GLN A 8 -17.70 23.03 -24.96
C GLN A 8 -17.47 21.56 -24.62
N LEU A 9 -17.17 21.27 -23.35
CA LEU A 9 -17.20 19.92 -22.81
C LEU A 9 -18.61 19.67 -22.25
N TYR A 10 -19.33 18.73 -22.86
CA TYR A 10 -20.61 18.24 -22.33
C TYR A 10 -20.31 17.13 -21.32
N PHE A 11 -20.63 17.35 -20.06
CA PHE A 11 -20.77 16.27 -19.08
C PHE A 11 -22.25 16.10 -18.80
N ASP A 12 -22.79 14.97 -19.25
CA ASP A 12 -24.15 14.55 -18.94
C ASP A 12 -24.20 14.11 -17.47
N ALA A 13 -25.00 14.80 -16.65
CA ALA A 13 -25.07 14.58 -15.21
C ALA A 13 -25.67 13.22 -14.83
N ASP A 14 -26.23 12.49 -15.78
CA ASP A 14 -26.88 11.19 -15.55
C ASP A 14 -25.97 9.97 -15.79
N MET A 15 -24.69 10.15 -16.15
CA MET A 15 -23.72 9.04 -16.20
C MET A 15 -23.16 8.72 -14.80
N ARG A 16 -23.72 7.66 -14.22
CA ARG A 16 -23.35 7.09 -12.91
C ARG A 16 -21.83 6.83 -12.78
N LEU A 17 -21.27 7.21 -11.63
CA LEU A 17 -19.87 7.06 -11.16
C LEU A 17 -19.19 5.70 -11.45
N ALA A 18 -19.93 4.63 -11.73
CA ALA A 18 -19.39 3.30 -12.01
C ALA A 18 -18.57 3.21 -13.31
N SER A 19 -18.78 4.09 -14.30
CA SER A 19 -17.99 4.08 -15.54
C SER A 19 -16.67 4.86 -15.45
N VAL A 20 -16.47 5.67 -14.40
CA VAL A 20 -15.27 6.51 -14.22
C VAL A 20 -14.10 5.71 -13.62
N ALA A 21 -14.39 4.67 -12.83
CA ALA A 21 -13.36 3.88 -12.15
C ALA A 21 -12.54 2.98 -13.09
N SER A 22 -13.04 2.66 -14.29
CA SER A 22 -12.36 1.71 -15.20
C SER A 22 -11.19 2.32 -15.99
N ASP A 23 -11.01 3.65 -15.99
CA ASP A 23 -10.05 4.33 -16.87
C ASP A 23 -9.00 5.18 -16.12
N MET A 24 -8.72 4.84 -14.86
CA MET A 24 -7.70 5.52 -14.06
C MET A 24 -6.25 5.06 -14.38
N ARG A 25 -6.04 3.89 -15.01
CA ARG A 25 -4.69 3.46 -15.41
C ARG A 25 -4.20 4.10 -16.72
N SER A 26 -5.12 4.62 -17.53
CA SER A 26 -4.84 5.12 -18.87
C SER A 26 -5.60 6.42 -19.10
N GLY A 27 -5.27 7.47 -18.35
CA GLY A 27 -5.89 8.79 -18.46
C GLY A 27 -6.15 9.23 -19.91
N PRO A 28 -7.12 10.13 -20.13
CA PRO A 28 -7.73 10.37 -21.43
C PRO A 28 -6.68 10.63 -22.52
N ARG A 29 -6.69 9.78 -23.56
CA ARG A 29 -5.80 9.92 -24.72
C ARG A 29 -6.35 10.99 -25.65
N ILE A 30 -5.63 12.09 -25.79
CA ILE A 30 -5.99 13.18 -26.71
C ILE A 30 -4.94 13.23 -27.81
N THR A 31 -5.38 13.26 -29.06
CA THR A 31 -4.52 13.50 -30.22
C THR A 31 -4.68 14.93 -30.68
N LEU A 32 -3.58 15.70 -30.71
CA LEU A 32 -3.55 17.06 -31.25
C LEU A 32 -2.56 17.09 -32.43
N ASP A 33 -3.04 17.50 -33.61
CA ASP A 33 -2.22 17.58 -34.84
C ASP A 33 -1.43 16.29 -35.18
N GLY A 34 -2.02 15.13 -34.91
CA GLY A 34 -1.40 13.82 -35.18
C GLY A 34 -0.37 13.35 -34.16
N VAL A 35 -0.17 14.11 -33.06
CA VAL A 35 0.68 13.73 -31.93
C VAL A 35 -0.20 13.23 -30.79
N GLU A 36 0.09 12.03 -30.27
CA GLU A 36 -0.58 11.46 -29.10
C GLU A 36 -0.04 12.14 -27.83
N LEU A 37 -0.90 12.82 -27.09
CA LEU A 37 -0.57 13.43 -25.80
C LEU A 37 -1.05 12.50 -24.69
N VAL A 38 -0.12 11.90 -23.96
CA VAL A 38 -0.39 11.16 -22.72
C VAL A 38 -0.26 12.15 -21.56
N ALA A 39 -1.37 12.47 -20.91
CA ALA A 39 -1.35 13.36 -19.76
C ALA A 39 -0.74 12.64 -18.54
N ARG A 40 0.50 13.00 -18.16
CA ARG A 40 1.04 12.80 -16.80
C ARG A 40 1.07 14.16 -16.10
N VAL A 41 -0.08 14.64 -15.64
CA VAL A 41 -0.24 15.89 -14.88
C VAL A 41 -1.41 15.69 -13.93
N PRO A 42 -1.36 16.21 -12.66
CA PRO A 42 -2.49 16.15 -11.71
C PRO A 42 -3.77 16.48 -12.44
N SER A 43 -4.75 15.60 -12.34
CA SER A 43 -5.91 15.64 -13.22
C SER A 43 -6.59 17.01 -13.08
N VAL A 44 -7.14 17.55 -14.17
CA VAL A 44 -7.91 18.80 -14.16
C VAL A 44 -8.99 18.80 -13.06
N MET A 45 -9.39 17.60 -12.60
CA MET A 45 -10.24 17.37 -11.44
C MET A 45 -9.63 17.85 -10.12
N GLU A 46 -8.36 17.56 -9.80
CA GLU A 46 -7.71 18.01 -8.56
C GLU A 46 -7.67 19.53 -8.50
N ARG A 47 -7.23 20.17 -9.59
CA ARG A 47 -7.17 21.64 -9.66
C ARG A 47 -8.55 22.29 -9.59
N TRP A 48 -9.56 21.64 -10.17
CA TRP A 48 -10.96 22.09 -10.06
C TRP A 48 -11.50 21.92 -8.64
N VAL A 49 -11.15 20.84 -7.94
CA VAL A 49 -11.52 20.59 -6.53
C VAL A 49 -10.84 21.61 -5.61
N GLU A 50 -9.55 21.90 -5.82
CA GLU A 50 -8.81 22.96 -5.11
C GLU A 50 -9.48 24.32 -5.28
N ASP A 51 -9.80 24.69 -6.53
CA ASP A 51 -10.48 25.95 -6.84
C ASP A 51 -11.89 26.00 -6.22
N TYR A 52 -12.63 24.88 -6.23
CA TYR A 52 -13.98 24.78 -5.67
C TYR A 52 -13.98 24.93 -4.15
N VAL A 53 -13.09 24.24 -3.44
CA VAL A 53 -12.92 24.33 -1.98
C VAL A 53 -12.57 25.76 -1.56
N THR A 54 -11.65 26.39 -2.31
CA THR A 54 -11.23 27.78 -2.08
C THR A 54 -12.37 28.77 -2.28
N VAL A 55 -13.13 28.65 -3.38
CA VAL A 55 -14.26 29.55 -3.68
C VAL A 55 -15.43 29.37 -2.70
N LYS A 56 -15.60 28.18 -2.13
CA LYS A 56 -16.69 27.88 -1.18
C LYS A 56 -16.33 28.14 0.29
N GLY A 57 -15.08 28.53 0.59
CA GLY A 57 -14.63 28.75 1.96
C GLY A 57 -14.70 27.49 2.82
N LEU A 58 -14.64 26.31 2.18
CA LEU A 58 -14.52 25.05 2.88
C LEU A 58 -13.08 24.95 3.41
N PRO A 59 -12.85 24.38 4.60
CA PRO A 59 -11.50 24.26 5.13
C PRO A 59 -10.63 23.51 4.12
N SER A 60 -9.48 24.08 3.78
CA SER A 60 -8.51 23.54 2.81
C SER A 60 -7.92 22.18 3.20
N GLY A 61 -8.34 21.60 4.33
CA GLY A 61 -8.04 20.23 4.73
C GLY A 61 -8.88 19.15 4.05
N ILE A 62 -9.72 19.49 3.06
CA ILE A 62 -10.47 18.50 2.26
C ILE A 62 -9.56 17.82 1.19
N LEU A 63 -8.38 18.38 0.93
CA LEU A 63 -7.24 17.68 0.32
C LEU A 63 -6.17 17.44 1.39
N GLY A 64 -6.59 16.92 2.56
CA GLY A 64 -5.65 16.24 3.42
C GLY A 64 -5.05 15.08 2.61
N ALA A 65 -3.74 14.83 2.75
CA ALA A 65 -3.18 13.56 2.33
C ALA A 65 -4.14 12.48 2.83
N VAL A 66 -4.74 11.71 1.90
CA VAL A 66 -5.54 10.56 2.29
C VAL A 66 -4.49 9.58 2.78
N SER A 67 -4.27 9.58 4.09
CA SER A 67 -3.38 8.63 4.70
C SER A 67 -4.12 7.31 4.79
N ASP A 68 -3.44 6.24 4.36
CA ASP A 68 -3.98 4.90 4.40
C ASP A 68 -3.29 4.09 5.49
N MET A 69 -4.10 3.51 6.36
CA MET A 69 -3.68 2.60 7.42
C MET A 69 -3.94 1.16 7.01
N TYR A 70 -2.95 0.29 7.19
CA TYR A 70 -3.09 -1.13 6.91
C TYR A 70 -2.75 -2.00 8.12
N ILE A 71 -3.59 -3.00 8.36
CA ILE A 71 -3.21 -4.21 9.10
C ILE A 71 -2.86 -5.27 8.07
N ARG A 72 -1.60 -5.72 8.05
CA ARG A 72 -1.11 -6.75 7.12
C ARG A 72 -0.71 -7.99 7.92
N LEU A 73 -1.19 -9.16 7.53
CA LEU A 73 -0.89 -10.43 8.15
C LEU A 73 -0.12 -11.30 7.17
N ILE A 74 1.06 -11.74 7.59
CA ILE A 74 1.99 -12.49 6.75
C ILE A 74 2.45 -13.77 7.43
N PRO A 75 2.72 -14.85 6.69
CA PRO A 75 3.36 -16.03 7.26
C PRO A 75 4.75 -15.69 7.81
N THR A 76 5.12 -16.32 8.92
CA THR A 76 6.46 -16.22 9.53
C THR A 76 7.54 -16.98 8.75
N ASP A 77 7.16 -17.90 7.87
CA ASP A 77 8.04 -18.44 6.83
C ASP A 77 7.85 -17.62 5.56
N LEU A 78 8.88 -16.87 5.18
CA LEU A 78 8.90 -15.98 4.03
C LEU A 78 8.55 -16.67 2.71
N ASN A 79 8.73 -18.00 2.59
CA ASN A 79 8.42 -18.77 1.39
C ASN A 79 7.03 -19.39 1.39
N TRP A 80 6.31 -19.35 2.51
CA TRP A 80 5.01 -20.02 2.64
C TRP A 80 3.92 -19.33 1.84
N GLN A 81 3.06 -20.14 1.22
CA GLN A 81 1.81 -19.70 0.59
C GLN A 81 0.70 -20.68 0.95
N PRO A 82 -0.48 -20.18 1.36
CA PRO A 82 -1.65 -21.03 1.57
C PRO A 82 -2.26 -21.47 0.24
N SER A 83 -3.25 -22.36 0.31
CA SER A 83 -4.14 -22.60 -0.84
C SER A 83 -5.06 -21.39 -1.08
N LEU A 84 -5.63 -21.28 -2.29
CA LEU A 84 -6.63 -20.23 -2.60
C LEU A 84 -7.87 -20.30 -1.69
N GLU A 85 -8.30 -21.51 -1.31
CA GLU A 85 -9.42 -21.71 -0.39
C GLU A 85 -9.09 -21.16 1.01
N ALA A 86 -7.89 -21.46 1.51
CA ALA A 86 -7.41 -20.93 2.79
C ALA A 86 -7.21 -19.41 2.75
N ALA A 87 -6.73 -18.85 1.64
CA ALA A 87 -6.60 -17.39 1.46
C ALA A 87 -7.97 -16.68 1.49
N ALA A 88 -8.97 -17.24 0.80
CA ALA A 88 -10.34 -16.70 0.84
C ALA A 88 -10.96 -16.82 2.24
N ALA A 89 -10.73 -17.94 2.93
CA ALA A 89 -11.17 -18.12 4.31
C ALA A 89 -10.49 -17.13 5.27
N ALA A 90 -9.21 -16.83 5.04
CA ALA A 90 -8.46 -15.85 5.83
C ALA A 90 -9.01 -14.44 5.65
N VAL A 91 -9.33 -14.02 4.42
CA VAL A 91 -10.01 -12.74 4.15
C VAL A 91 -11.34 -12.66 4.88
N ALA A 92 -12.17 -13.72 4.81
CA ALA A 92 -13.46 -13.74 5.49
C ALA A 92 -13.31 -13.64 7.02
N TYR A 93 -12.30 -14.30 7.58
CA TYR A 93 -11.97 -14.22 9.00
C TYR A 93 -11.53 -12.81 9.40
N VAL A 94 -10.57 -12.23 8.69
CA VAL A 94 -10.05 -10.87 8.98
C VAL A 94 -11.15 -9.83 8.83
N ALA A 95 -11.99 -9.91 7.81
CA ALA A 95 -13.16 -9.03 7.67
C ALA A 95 -14.14 -9.17 8.86
N GLY A 96 -14.28 -10.38 9.40
CA GLY A 96 -15.10 -10.65 10.58
C GLY A 96 -14.58 -9.96 11.85
N LEU A 97 -13.29 -9.67 11.95
CA LEU A 97 -12.70 -8.94 13.08
C LEU A 97 -13.18 -7.48 13.19
N PHE A 98 -13.75 -6.93 12.11
CA PHE A 98 -14.24 -5.55 12.04
C PHE A 98 -15.77 -5.48 11.92
N SER A 99 -16.47 -6.45 12.50
CA SER A 99 -17.93 -6.56 12.43
C SER A 99 -18.67 -6.05 13.67
N GLY A 100 -17.95 -5.43 14.61
CA GLY A 100 -18.53 -4.78 15.80
C GLY A 100 -19.35 -3.53 15.47
N PRO A 101 -20.15 -3.02 16.43
CA PRO A 101 -21.08 -1.90 16.19
C PRO A 101 -20.44 -0.60 15.73
N ASP A 102 -19.21 -0.33 16.16
CA ASP A 102 -18.43 0.87 15.83
C ASP A 102 -17.19 0.54 14.97
N ASP A 103 -17.06 -0.73 14.54
CA ASP A 103 -15.96 -1.17 13.72
C ASP A 103 -16.27 -0.95 12.24
N ALA A 104 -15.21 -0.76 11.45
CA ALA A 104 -15.31 -0.64 10.01
C ALA A 104 -14.03 -1.15 9.35
N VAL A 105 -14.11 -1.51 8.09
CA VAL A 105 -12.95 -1.78 7.24
C VAL A 105 -13.33 -1.43 5.80
N GLU A 106 -12.43 -0.76 5.08
CA GLU A 106 -12.71 -0.34 3.70
C GLU A 106 -12.65 -1.52 2.75
N SER A 107 -11.56 -2.29 2.82
CA SER A 107 -11.42 -3.55 2.11
C SER A 107 -10.57 -4.53 2.90
N VAL A 108 -10.80 -5.82 2.65
CA VAL A 108 -9.92 -6.89 3.10
C VAL A 108 -9.62 -7.76 1.90
N ASP A 109 -8.35 -7.85 1.55
CA ASP A 109 -7.87 -8.54 0.36
C ASP A 109 -6.69 -9.45 0.71
N TYR A 110 -6.34 -10.35 -0.20
CA TYR A 110 -5.11 -11.12 -0.10
C TYR A 110 -4.27 -10.92 -1.35
N GLU A 111 -2.95 -11.10 -1.21
CA GLU A 111 -2.04 -11.11 -2.34
C GLU A 111 -1.09 -12.31 -2.27
N PHE A 112 -0.81 -12.89 -3.44
CA PHE A 112 0.20 -13.91 -3.63
C PHE A 112 1.35 -13.32 -4.44
N TYR A 113 2.58 -13.52 -3.95
CA TYR A 113 3.78 -13.06 -4.64
C TYR A 113 4.58 -14.25 -5.18
N ASP A 114 5.01 -14.11 -6.44
CA ASP A 114 5.86 -15.11 -7.09
C ASP A 114 7.21 -15.26 -6.38
N GLN A 115 7.73 -14.17 -5.82
CA GLN A 115 9.00 -14.07 -5.09
C GLN A 115 8.76 -13.48 -3.70
N VAL A 116 9.74 -13.59 -2.82
CA VAL A 116 9.68 -13.00 -1.49
C VAL A 116 9.59 -11.48 -1.64
N THR A 117 8.54 -10.88 -1.11
CA THR A 117 8.27 -9.45 -1.25
C THR A 117 8.41 -8.75 0.10
N LEU A 118 9.01 -7.56 0.09
CA LEU A 118 9.02 -6.65 1.23
C LEU A 118 7.60 -6.17 1.52
N ILE A 119 7.17 -6.39 2.75
CA ILE A 119 5.91 -5.94 3.32
C ILE A 119 6.28 -4.82 4.29
N ASP A 120 6.37 -3.60 3.76
CA ASP A 120 6.82 -2.43 4.51
C ASP A 120 5.71 -1.84 5.40
N ALA A 121 6.13 -0.96 6.30
CA ALA A 121 5.26 -0.26 7.24
C ALA A 121 5.03 1.21 6.87
N GLY A 122 5.39 1.62 5.64
CA GLY A 122 5.33 2.99 5.18
C GLY A 122 6.10 3.95 6.10
N GLU A 123 5.45 5.06 6.46
CA GLU A 123 6.01 6.12 7.31
C GLU A 123 6.27 5.68 8.77
N ASN A 124 5.78 4.51 9.19
CA ASN A 124 6.01 4.04 10.56
C ASN A 124 7.47 3.62 10.81
N THR A 125 8.18 3.15 9.79
CA THR A 125 9.60 2.77 9.93
C THR A 125 10.48 4.02 9.82
N SER A 126 11.23 4.32 10.89
CA SER A 126 12.07 5.52 10.95
C SER A 126 13.57 5.20 11.05
N GLN A 127 13.94 3.97 11.42
CA GLN A 127 15.33 3.57 11.63
C GLN A 127 15.57 2.11 11.24
N ILE A 128 16.72 1.88 10.59
CA ILE A 128 17.26 0.55 10.30
C ILE A 128 18.63 0.45 10.97
N THR A 129 18.89 -0.64 11.68
CA THR A 129 20.20 -0.94 12.25
C THR A 129 20.72 -2.28 11.74
N CYS A 130 22.03 -2.32 11.53
CA CYS A 130 22.71 -3.48 10.97
C CYS A 130 22.80 -4.62 12.00
N SER A 131 22.33 -5.81 11.64
CA SER A 131 22.48 -7.00 12.49
C SER A 131 23.89 -7.59 12.56
N ARG A 132 24.85 -7.01 11.84
CA ARG A 132 26.28 -7.40 11.87
C ARG A 132 27.13 -6.54 12.80
N CYS A 133 26.86 -5.24 12.84
CA CYS A 133 27.71 -4.28 13.55
C CYS A 133 26.95 -3.26 14.40
N ASP A 134 25.62 -3.39 14.50
CA ASP A 134 24.72 -2.47 15.20
C ASP A 134 24.80 -1.01 14.72
N GLY A 135 25.38 -0.79 13.53
CA GLY A 135 25.52 0.53 12.94
C GLY A 135 24.21 0.97 12.29
N ASP A 136 23.94 2.27 12.36
CA ASP A 136 22.79 2.87 11.69
C ASP A 136 22.90 2.71 10.16
N ILE A 137 21.79 2.36 9.53
CA ILE A 137 21.61 2.30 8.09
C ILE A 137 20.55 3.34 7.74
N GLU A 138 20.90 4.27 6.85
CA GLU A 138 19.97 5.31 6.40
C GLU A 138 18.79 4.70 5.63
N LEU A 139 17.55 5.13 5.93
CA LEU A 139 16.36 4.67 5.20
C LEU A 139 16.44 4.89 3.69
N GLY A 140 17.11 5.96 3.26
CA GLY A 140 17.35 6.25 1.85
C GLY A 140 18.03 5.10 1.11
N TRP A 141 18.94 4.37 1.77
CA TRP A 141 19.58 3.19 1.18
C TRP A 141 18.56 2.07 0.89
N LEU A 142 17.59 1.85 1.78
CA LEU A 142 16.54 0.85 1.53
C LEU A 142 15.63 1.30 0.38
N TYR A 143 15.29 2.58 0.31
CA TYR A 143 14.48 3.12 -0.79
C TYR A 143 15.19 3.02 -2.13
N ASP A 144 16.47 3.35 -2.20
CA ASP A 144 17.29 3.18 -3.41
C ASP A 144 17.32 1.70 -3.83
N LEU A 145 17.50 0.78 -2.87
CA LEU A 145 17.49 -0.66 -3.15
C LEU A 145 16.15 -1.12 -3.77
N ILE A 146 15.03 -0.63 -3.23
CA ILE A 146 13.68 -0.93 -3.74
C ILE A 146 13.43 -0.27 -5.09
N GLU A 147 13.89 0.97 -5.31
CA GLU A 147 13.74 1.66 -6.60
C GLU A 147 14.50 0.90 -7.71
N GLU A 148 15.68 0.38 -7.39
CA GLU A 148 16.52 -0.35 -8.35
C GLU A 148 16.00 -1.77 -8.65
N ASN A 149 15.51 -2.49 -7.63
CA ASN A 149 15.22 -3.92 -7.73
C ASN A 149 13.71 -4.24 -7.71
N GLY A 150 12.87 -3.26 -7.38
CA GLY A 150 11.50 -3.49 -6.94
C GLY A 150 11.43 -3.99 -5.50
N GLN A 151 10.22 -4.35 -5.06
CA GLN A 151 9.96 -4.86 -3.70
C GLN A 151 10.10 -6.38 -3.59
N SER A 152 10.33 -7.10 -4.70
CA SER A 152 10.42 -8.56 -4.72
C SER A 152 11.86 -9.03 -4.94
N PHE A 153 12.27 -10.02 -4.16
CA PHE A 153 13.65 -10.46 -4.03
C PHE A 153 13.76 -11.96 -4.30
N ILE A 154 14.73 -12.33 -5.14
CA ILE A 154 15.17 -13.73 -5.33
C ILE A 154 16.14 -14.12 -4.20
N ASP A 155 16.96 -13.17 -3.77
CA ASP A 155 17.95 -13.30 -2.71
C ASP A 155 17.83 -12.07 -1.80
N LEU A 156 17.89 -12.30 -0.49
CA LEU A 156 17.81 -11.26 0.54
C LEU A 156 19.19 -10.81 1.01
N ASP A 157 20.27 -11.48 0.57
CA ASP A 157 21.63 -11.07 0.89
C ASP A 157 21.97 -9.72 0.24
N VAL A 158 22.30 -8.75 1.08
CA VAL A 158 22.66 -7.38 0.70
C VAL A 158 23.96 -6.97 1.36
N THR A 159 24.76 -6.16 0.66
CA THR A 159 25.94 -5.53 1.25
C THR A 159 25.51 -4.25 1.95
N VAL A 160 25.59 -4.23 3.28
CA VAL A 160 25.14 -3.07 4.07
C VAL A 160 26.15 -1.90 4.02
N PRO A 161 25.69 -0.64 3.94
CA PRO A 161 26.57 0.51 3.71
C PRO A 161 27.41 0.87 4.94
N CYS A 162 26.95 0.52 6.15
CA CYS A 162 27.60 0.89 7.41
C CYS A 162 28.95 0.18 7.63
N CYS A 163 29.09 -1.09 7.23
CA CYS A 163 30.28 -1.89 7.48
C CYS A 163 30.78 -2.70 6.27
N GLY A 164 30.04 -2.73 5.16
CA GLY A 164 30.41 -3.46 3.94
C GLY A 164 30.28 -4.99 4.04
N GLU A 165 29.71 -5.51 5.12
CA GLU A 165 29.44 -6.93 5.29
C GLU A 165 28.14 -7.35 4.58
N VAL A 166 28.00 -8.65 4.33
CA VAL A 166 26.75 -9.22 3.81
C VAL A 166 25.79 -9.53 4.97
N ALA A 167 24.59 -9.01 4.88
CA ALA A 167 23.48 -9.29 5.79
C ALA A 167 22.23 -9.66 4.99
N SER A 168 21.33 -10.44 5.59
CA SER A 168 20.02 -10.70 4.99
C SER A 168 19.06 -9.58 5.35
N LEU A 169 18.28 -9.08 4.39
CA LEU A 169 17.33 -7.98 4.59
C LEU A 169 16.32 -8.26 5.70
N ASP A 170 15.76 -9.48 5.75
CA ASP A 170 14.81 -9.92 6.80
C ASP A 170 15.43 -10.05 8.19
N MET A 171 16.76 -10.01 8.27
CA MET A 171 17.53 -10.08 9.51
C MET A 171 18.06 -8.71 9.94
N LEU A 172 17.78 -7.63 9.21
CA LEU A 172 18.08 -6.27 9.69
C LEU A 172 17.13 -5.91 10.84
N HIS A 173 17.56 -4.97 11.67
CA HIS A 173 16.78 -4.51 12.82
C HIS A 173 16.03 -3.24 12.43
N TYR A 174 14.70 -3.36 12.32
CA TYR A 174 13.80 -2.24 12.06
C TYR A 174 13.18 -1.77 13.38
N ASP A 175 13.07 -0.46 13.56
CA ASP A 175 12.44 0.14 14.74
C ASP A 175 10.93 -0.08 14.78
N TRP A 176 10.33 -0.24 13.60
CA TRP A 176 8.95 -0.64 13.41
C TRP A 176 8.89 -1.95 12.63
N PRO A 177 7.97 -2.89 12.96
CA PRO A 177 7.87 -4.17 12.28
C PRO A 177 7.69 -4.00 10.76
N VAL A 178 8.59 -4.61 9.99
CA VAL A 178 8.44 -4.87 8.56
C VAL A 178 8.52 -6.38 8.34
N GLY A 179 8.09 -6.85 7.18
CA GLY A 179 8.07 -8.27 6.88
C GLY A 179 8.60 -8.61 5.48
N PHE A 180 8.87 -9.89 5.28
CA PHE A 180 9.22 -10.48 3.99
C PHE A 180 8.39 -11.73 3.80
N ALA A 181 7.58 -11.78 2.75
CA ALA A 181 6.66 -12.90 2.54
C ALA A 181 6.26 -13.09 1.08
N ARG A 182 5.74 -14.28 0.78
CA ARG A 182 5.13 -14.63 -0.51
C ARG A 182 3.59 -14.61 -0.50
N PHE A 183 3.00 -14.28 0.64
CA PHE A 183 1.57 -14.17 0.83
C PHE A 183 1.26 -13.13 1.89
N GLU A 184 0.20 -12.37 1.70
CA GLU A 184 -0.37 -11.52 2.72
C GLU A 184 -1.90 -11.48 2.68
N VAL A 185 -2.50 -11.13 3.82
CA VAL A 185 -3.87 -10.61 3.92
C VAL A 185 -3.78 -9.20 4.47
N SER A 186 -4.41 -8.24 3.81
CA SER A 186 -4.39 -6.83 4.19
C SER A 186 -5.81 -6.32 4.47
N ALA A 187 -5.95 -5.54 5.54
CA ALA A 187 -7.17 -4.80 5.87
C ALA A 187 -6.88 -3.31 5.78
N MET A 188 -7.56 -2.62 4.87
CA MET A 188 -7.39 -1.20 4.58
C MET A 188 -8.31 -0.33 5.43
N ASN A 189 -7.74 0.72 6.01
CA ASN A 189 -8.40 1.73 6.83
C ASN A 189 -9.37 1.15 7.89
N PRO A 190 -8.95 0.14 8.68
CA PRO A 190 -9.82 -0.43 9.68
C PRO A 190 -10.12 0.57 10.81
N THR A 191 -11.31 0.47 11.38
CA THR A 191 -11.69 1.08 12.66
C THR A 191 -11.97 -0.06 13.63
N ARG A 192 -11.24 -0.08 14.75
CA ARG A 192 -11.44 -0.97 15.89
C ARG A 192 -10.81 -0.35 17.14
N ALA A 193 -11.06 -0.93 18.31
CA ALA A 193 -10.57 -0.41 19.58
C ALA A 193 -9.02 -0.44 19.73
N GLU A 194 -8.38 -1.50 19.24
CA GLU A 194 -6.92 -1.69 19.28
C GLU A 194 -6.47 -2.25 17.92
N TYR A 195 -5.45 -1.69 17.27
CA TYR A 195 -5.04 -2.09 15.93
C TYR A 195 -4.18 -3.36 15.92
N GLU A 196 -3.47 -3.61 17.01
CA GLU A 196 -2.75 -4.84 17.24
C GLU A 196 -3.73 -6.01 17.34
N LEU A 197 -3.45 -7.07 16.60
CA LEU A 197 -4.20 -8.32 16.77
C LEU A 197 -3.67 -9.07 17.99
N ASP A 198 -4.58 -9.60 18.79
CA ASP A 198 -4.21 -10.38 19.96
C ASP A 198 -3.68 -11.78 19.59
N ALA A 199 -3.12 -12.48 20.58
CA ALA A 199 -2.52 -13.80 20.37
C ALA A 199 -3.53 -14.86 19.89
N GLN A 200 -4.80 -14.75 20.26
CA GLN A 200 -5.86 -15.65 19.81
C GLN A 200 -6.23 -15.32 18.36
N GLU A 201 -6.35 -14.03 18.02
CA GLU A 201 -6.66 -13.57 16.67
C GLU A 201 -5.58 -14.03 15.67
N LEU A 202 -4.31 -13.93 16.05
CA LEU A 202 -3.17 -14.43 15.26
C LEU A 202 -3.13 -15.97 15.18
N ALA A 203 -3.48 -16.67 16.25
CA ALA A 203 -3.52 -18.14 16.27
C ALA A 203 -4.63 -18.71 15.38
N ASP A 204 -5.81 -18.07 15.38
CA ASP A 204 -6.93 -18.47 14.53
C ASP A 204 -6.61 -18.23 13.05
N MET A 205 -6.04 -17.06 12.73
CA MET A 205 -5.50 -16.78 11.39
C MET A 205 -4.47 -17.84 10.97
N ALA A 206 -3.51 -18.16 11.85
CA ALA A 206 -2.49 -19.18 11.60
C ALA A 206 -3.10 -20.57 11.32
N GLY A 207 -4.16 -20.94 12.04
CA GLY A 207 -4.92 -22.17 11.81
C GLY A 207 -5.59 -22.21 10.44
N ILE A 208 -6.10 -21.07 9.97
CA ILE A 208 -6.75 -20.94 8.66
C ILE A 208 -5.73 -21.04 7.51
N VAL A 209 -4.61 -20.30 7.60
CA VAL A 209 -3.58 -20.30 6.53
C VAL A 209 -2.64 -21.50 6.59
N GLY A 210 -2.66 -22.26 7.69
CA GLY A 210 -1.85 -23.46 7.89
C GLY A 210 -0.40 -23.18 8.29
N HIS A 211 -0.07 -21.96 8.74
CA HIS A 211 1.27 -21.56 9.17
C HIS A 211 1.19 -20.41 10.18
N PRO A 212 2.09 -20.33 11.19
CA PRO A 212 2.16 -19.16 12.07
C PRO A 212 2.31 -17.86 11.29
N VAL A 213 1.58 -16.82 11.70
CA VAL A 213 1.58 -15.49 11.09
C VAL A 213 2.09 -14.42 12.05
N THR A 214 2.52 -13.30 11.49
CA THR A 214 2.83 -12.06 12.22
C THR A 214 2.09 -10.89 11.59
N GLN A 215 1.96 -9.80 12.34
CA GLN A 215 1.35 -8.55 11.91
C GLN A 215 2.41 -7.52 11.51
N VAL A 216 2.12 -6.78 10.43
CA VAL A 216 2.80 -5.56 10.02
C VAL A 216 1.75 -4.45 9.97
N LEU A 217 1.99 -3.36 10.69
CA LEU A 217 1.13 -2.16 10.69
C LEU A 217 1.77 -1.10 9.79
N ALA A 218 1.07 -0.68 8.75
CA ALA A 218 1.58 0.32 7.80
C ALA A 218 0.74 1.60 7.81
N HIS A 219 1.41 2.73 7.59
CA HIS A 219 0.82 4.06 7.41
C HIS A 219 1.45 4.71 6.18
N TYR A 220 0.65 5.09 5.20
CA TYR A 220 1.07 5.80 3.98
C TYR A 220 0.40 7.15 3.86
#